data_AF-A0A7X8HCU3-F1
#
_entry.id   AF-A0A7X8HCU3-F1
#
_cell.length_a   1.000
_cell.length_b   1.000
_cell.length_c   1.000
_cell.angle_alpha   90.00
_cell.angle_beta   90.00
_cell.angle_gamma   90.00
#
_symmetry.space_group_name_H-M   'P 1'
#
loop_
_entity.id
_entity.type
_entity.pdbx_description
1 polymer ?
#
loop_
_entity_poly.entity_id
_entity_poly.type
_entity_poly.pdbx_seq_one_letter_code
_entity_poly.pdbx_strand_id
1 'polypeptide(L)'
;MHKCRLLTVIALIVICGNFVSGQNGGVNRGKYLIHISETDEPITIDGILDEKTWESAETTGKFQRVTPTDTGFAAARTEVKLAY
;
A
#
# COMPACT_ATOMS: atom_id res chain seq x y z
N MET A 1 -22.16 -5.27 -51.05
CA MET A 1 -21.19 -6.20 -50.40
C MET A 1 -20.20 -5.50 -49.46
N HIS A 2 -19.70 -4.30 -49.77
CA HIS A 2 -18.72 -3.59 -48.91
C HIS A 2 -19.26 -3.12 -47.54
N LYS A 3 -20.53 -2.68 -47.47
CA LYS A 3 -21.16 -2.25 -46.20
C LYS A 3 -21.30 -3.39 -45.19
N CYS A 4 -21.60 -4.60 -45.66
CA CYS A 4 -21.71 -5.79 -44.82
C CYS A 4 -20.34 -6.24 -44.27
N ARG A 5 -19.27 -6.12 -45.07
CA ARG A 5 -17.89 -6.34 -44.65
C ARG A 5 -17.41 -5.32 -43.61
N LEU A 6 -17.79 -4.05 -43.77
CA LEU A 6 -17.48 -3.00 -42.79
C LEU A 6 -18.16 -3.26 -41.44
N LEU A 7 -19.44 -3.66 -41.46
CA LEU A 7 -20.20 -4.01 -40.26
C LEU A 7 -19.61 -5.23 -39.53
N THR A 8 -19.08 -6.21 -40.26
CA THR A 8 -18.42 -7.38 -39.64
C THR A 8 -17.11 -7.00 -38.96
N VAL A 9 -16.33 -6.10 -39.55
CA VAL A 9 -15.08 -5.60 -38.94
C VAL A 9 -15.38 -4.79 -37.66
N ILE A 10 -16.40 -3.93 -37.69
CA ILE A 10 -16.82 -3.16 -36.51
C ILE A 10 -17.28 -4.09 -35.39
N ALA A 11 -18.09 -5.11 -35.70
CA ALA A 11 -18.53 -6.08 -34.72
C ALA A 11 -17.36 -6.86 -34.08
N LEU A 12 -16.35 -7.21 -34.86
CA LEU A 12 -15.15 -7.90 -34.37
C LEU A 12 -14.35 -7.03 -33.38
N ILE A 13 -14.18 -5.74 -33.68
CA ILE A 13 -13.47 -4.80 -32.81
C ILE A 13 -14.20 -4.62 -31.47
N VAL A 14 -15.53 -4.54 -31.49
CA VAL A 14 -16.35 -4.39 -30.27
C VAL A 14 -16.28 -5.65 -29.40
N ILE A 15 -16.25 -6.84 -30.00
CA ILE A 15 -16.16 -8.11 -29.27
C ILE A 15 -14.76 -8.30 -28.64
N CYS A 16 -13.70 -7.84 -29.31
CA CYS A 16 -12.33 -7.93 -28.80
C CYS A 16 -11.95 -6.81 -27.81
N GLY A 17 -12.74 -5.72 -27.73
CA GLY A 17 -12.35 -4.49 -27.01
C GLY A 17 -12.56 -4.48 -25.49
N ASN A 18 -13.14 -5.50 -24.87
CA ASN A 18 -13.70 -5.39 -23.52
C ASN A 18 -13.05 -6.29 -22.44
N PHE A 19 -11.73 -6.43 -22.42
CA PHE A 19 -11.04 -7.03 -21.27
C PHE A 19 -9.79 -6.24 -20.88
N VAL A 20 -10.01 -5.04 -20.33
CA VAL A 20 -8.97 -4.38 -19.53
C VAL A 20 -9.03 -4.96 -18.13
N SER A 21 -8.13 -5.90 -17.82
CA SER A 21 -7.89 -6.34 -16.45
C SER A 21 -6.82 -5.44 -15.83
N GLY A 22 -7.14 -4.76 -14.73
CA GLY A 22 -6.15 -4.03 -13.94
C GLY A 22 -5.19 -4.99 -13.22
N GLN A 23 -4.00 -4.51 -12.85
CA GLN A 23 -3.10 -5.29 -12.00
C GLN A 23 -3.77 -5.58 -10.66
N ASN A 24 -3.80 -6.85 -10.26
CA ASN A 24 -4.18 -7.21 -8.90
C ASN A 24 -3.18 -6.54 -7.93
N GLY A 25 -3.62 -6.13 -6.75
CA GLY A 25 -2.79 -5.40 -5.80
C GLY A 25 -1.48 -6.14 -5.46
N GLY A 26 -0.51 -5.41 -4.91
CA GLY A 26 0.76 -6.01 -4.49
C GLY A 26 0.56 -7.21 -3.55
N VAL A 27 1.34 -8.28 -3.77
CA VAL A 27 1.29 -9.50 -2.98
C VAL A 27 1.58 -9.17 -1.51
N ASN A 28 0.82 -9.77 -0.58
CA ASN A 28 0.98 -9.62 0.88
C ASN A 28 0.62 -8.24 1.50
N ARG A 29 0.00 -7.29 0.78
CA ARG A 29 -0.37 -5.98 1.37
C ARG A 29 -1.16 -6.07 2.68
N GLY A 30 -2.11 -7.01 2.77
CA GLY A 30 -2.89 -7.22 3.99
C GLY A 30 -2.10 -7.78 5.18
N LYS A 31 -0.86 -8.25 4.99
CA LYS A 31 0.01 -8.75 6.06
C LYS A 31 0.90 -7.65 6.67
N TYR A 32 0.99 -6.49 6.02
CA TYR A 32 1.88 -5.39 6.42
C TYR A 32 1.06 -4.12 6.63
N LEU A 33 0.25 -4.12 7.68
CA LEU A 33 -0.60 -3.01 8.10
C LEU A 33 -0.16 -2.57 9.50
N ILE A 34 -0.21 -1.27 9.75
CA ILE A 34 -0.09 -0.68 11.09
C ILE A 34 -1.39 0.06 11.39
N HIS A 35 -1.95 -0.15 12.58
CA HIS A 35 -3.13 0.59 13.01
C HIS A 35 -2.69 1.93 13.61
N ILE A 36 -3.22 3.01 13.06
CA ILE A 36 -2.95 4.38 13.52
C ILE A 36 -4.26 5.00 13.99
N SER A 37 -4.19 5.84 15.02
CA SER A 37 -5.34 6.54 15.59
C SER A 37 -5.11 8.04 15.53
N GLU A 38 -6.21 8.77 15.39
CA GLU A 38 -6.25 10.23 15.50
C GLU A 38 -5.94 10.67 16.93
N THR A 39 -5.27 11.81 17.09
CA THR A 39 -5.09 12.45 18.39
C THR A 39 -5.35 13.94 18.33
N ASP A 40 -6.11 14.43 19.33
CA ASP A 40 -6.29 15.87 19.58
C ASP A 40 -5.20 16.42 20.52
N GLU A 41 -4.29 15.57 21.00
CA GLU A 41 -3.22 15.94 21.92
C GLU A 41 -2.11 16.71 21.16
N PRO A 42 -1.68 17.88 21.67
CA PRO A 42 -0.54 18.57 21.08
C PRO A 42 0.73 17.73 21.19
N ILE A 43 1.39 17.46 20.07
CA ILE A 43 2.64 16.71 20.03
C ILE A 43 3.83 17.67 20.09
N THR A 44 4.73 17.46 21.05
CA THR A 44 5.98 18.22 21.17
C THR A 44 7.12 17.44 20.49
N ILE A 45 7.87 18.09 19.61
CA ILE A 45 8.97 17.45 18.89
C ILE A 45 10.30 17.71 19.63
N ASP A 46 10.53 16.98 20.70
CA ASP A 46 11.75 17.08 21.54
C ASP A 46 12.51 15.76 21.72
N GLY A 47 11.96 14.64 21.22
CA GLY A 47 12.54 13.31 21.32
C GLY A 47 12.16 12.54 22.58
N ILE A 48 11.25 13.08 23.39
CA ILE A 48 10.61 12.42 24.53
C ILE A 48 9.24 11.92 24.05
N LEU A 49 8.83 10.72 24.51
CA LEU A 49 7.53 10.13 24.18
C LEU A 49 6.65 10.08 25.43
N ASP A 50 6.32 11.25 25.99
CA ASP A 50 5.56 11.38 27.23
C ASP A 50 4.10 11.82 27.02
N GLU A 51 3.68 12.06 25.78
CA GLU A 51 2.27 12.23 25.44
C GLU A 51 1.48 10.91 25.56
N LYS A 52 0.22 11.02 25.99
CA LYS A 52 -0.65 9.85 26.25
C LYS A 52 -0.91 9.02 25.01
N THR A 53 -0.96 9.67 23.86
CA THR A 53 -1.14 9.02 22.56
C THR A 53 -0.14 7.88 22.33
N TRP A 54 1.09 8.02 22.84
CA TRP A 54 2.13 7.00 22.65
C TRP A 54 1.96 5.76 23.54
N GLU A 55 1.17 5.83 24.60
CA GLU A 55 0.90 4.67 25.48
C GLU A 55 0.07 3.61 24.76
N SER A 56 -0.87 4.03 23.91
CA SER A 56 -1.79 3.15 23.18
C SER A 56 -1.41 2.89 21.72
N ALA A 57 -0.50 3.70 21.15
CA ALA A 57 -0.05 3.55 19.77
C ALA A 57 0.63 2.19 19.51
N GLU A 58 0.27 1.56 18.39
CA GLU A 58 0.88 0.30 17.97
C GLU A 58 2.38 0.48 17.74
N THR A 59 3.20 -0.35 18.40
CA THR A 59 4.65 -0.38 18.19
C THR A 59 4.97 -1.38 17.09
N THR A 60 5.60 -0.90 16.02
CA THR A 60 6.09 -1.75 14.93
C THR A 60 7.61 -1.73 14.82
N GLY A 61 8.17 -2.79 14.24
CA GLY A 61 9.60 -2.98 14.05
C GLY A 61 9.88 -4.12 13.09
N LYS A 62 11.13 -4.63 13.09
CA LYS A 62 11.59 -5.69 12.17
C LYS A 62 11.26 -5.37 10.70
N PHE A 63 11.71 -4.20 10.26
CA PHE A 63 11.50 -3.77 8.88
C PHE A 63 12.18 -4.70 7.88
N GLN A 64 11.46 -5.07 6.82
CA GLN A 64 11.99 -5.88 5.74
C GLN A 64 12.97 -5.06 4.92
N ARG A 65 14.14 -5.65 4.63
CA ARG A 65 15.12 -5.03 3.75
C ARG A 65 14.77 -5.36 2.31
N VAL A 66 14.24 -4.38 1.59
CA VAL A 66 13.84 -4.55 0.18
C VAL A 66 15.04 -4.48 -0.76
N THR A 67 16.00 -3.59 -0.52
CA THR A 67 17.19 -3.42 -1.38
C THR A 67 18.48 -3.58 -0.57
N PRO A 68 19.59 -4.04 -1.17
CA PRO A 68 19.75 -4.50 -2.56
C PRO A 68 19.41 -5.99 -2.79
N THR A 69 19.08 -6.75 -1.75
CA THR A 69 18.98 -8.24 -1.84
C THR A 69 17.62 -8.79 -1.41
N ASP A 70 16.61 -7.93 -1.18
CA ASP A 70 15.21 -8.28 -0.81
C ASP A 70 15.07 -9.44 0.19
N THR A 71 15.96 -9.48 1.19
CA THR A 71 16.08 -10.60 2.13
C THR A 71 16.40 -10.10 3.52
N GLY A 72 15.71 -10.68 4.50
CA GLY A 72 15.93 -10.44 5.92
C GLY A 72 15.46 -9.08 6.41
N PHE A 73 15.81 -8.78 7.66
CA PHE A 73 15.42 -7.54 8.33
C PHE A 73 16.50 -6.46 8.22
N ALA A 74 16.10 -5.21 8.42
CA ALA A 74 17.00 -4.09 8.58
C ALA A 74 18.02 -4.37 9.69
N ALA A 75 19.29 -4.00 9.46
CA ALA A 75 20.35 -4.19 10.44
C ALA A 75 20.21 -3.23 11.64
N ALA A 76 19.71 -2.02 11.38
CA ALA A 76 19.37 -1.06 12.42
C ALA A 76 18.17 -1.57 13.22
N ARG A 77 18.30 -1.52 14.55
CA ARG A 77 17.17 -1.81 15.46
C ARG A 77 16.33 -0.56 15.57
N THR A 78 15.21 -0.56 14.86
CA THR A 78 14.28 0.57 14.81
C THR A 78 12.92 0.10 15.30
N GLU A 79 12.33 0.90 16.18
CA GLU A 79 10.94 0.82 16.59
C GLU A 79 10.23 2.10 16.13
N VAL A 80 8.98 1.98 15.71
CA VAL A 80 8.16 3.08 15.22
C VAL A 80 6.77 2.99 15.85
N LYS A 81 6.23 4.13 16.24
CA LYS A 81 4.83 4.36 16.59
C LYS A 81 4.30 5.46 15.69
N LEU A 82 3.02 5.40 15.34
CA LEU A 82 2.36 6.38 14.46
C LEU A 82 1.02 6.80 15.05
N ALA A 83 0.71 8.08 14.94
CA ALA A 83 -0.58 8.73 15.22
C ALA A 83 -0.76 9.87 14.20
N TYR A 84 -1.98 10.37 14.03
CA TYR A 84 -2.28 11.47 13.10
C TYR A 84 -3.20 12.53 13.71
#